data_AF-A0A832NKW5-F1
#
_entry.id   AF-A0A832NKW5-F1
#
_cell.length_a   1.000
_cell.length_b   1.000
_cell.length_c   1.000
_cell.angle_alpha   90.00
_cell.angle_beta   90.00
_cell.angle_gamma   90.00
#
_symmetry.space_group_name_H-M   'P 1'
#
loop_
_entity.id
_entity.type
_entity.pdbx_description
1 polymer ?
#
loop_
_entity_poly.entity_id
_entity_poly.type
_entity_poly.pdbx_seq_one_letter_code
_entity_poly.pdbx_strand_id
1 'polypeptide(L)' 'MQNEKGLKKNIFLLGWTSFFEDVSSQMNYSILPLFLANVLGVNKAFIGLIEGIAETTESFLKV' A
#
# COMPACT_ATOMS: atom_id res chain seq x y z
N MET A 1 -20.85 13.64 -29.13
CA MET A 1 -19.46 14.11 -29.08
C MET A 1 -18.99 14.00 -27.63
N GLN A 2 -18.14 13.01 -27.32
CA GLN A 2 -17.57 12.87 -25.98
C GLN A 2 -16.71 14.09 -25.70
N ASN A 3 -16.92 14.75 -24.56
CA ASN A 3 -16.21 15.96 -24.21
C ASN A 3 -14.76 15.59 -23.82
N GLU A 4 -13.86 15.54 -24.80
CA GLU A 4 -12.47 15.09 -24.65
C GLU A 4 -11.71 15.86 -23.55
N LYS A 5 -12.13 17.10 -23.26
CA LYS A 5 -11.59 17.92 -22.17
C LYS A 5 -11.94 17.39 -20.77
N GLY A 6 -13.15 16.86 -20.59
CA GLY A 6 -13.59 16.28 -19.31
C GLY A 6 -12.85 14.97 -18.99
N LEU A 7 -12.63 14.14 -20.01
CA LEU A 7 -11.88 12.87 -19.88
C LEU A 7 -10.41 13.13 -19.48
N LYS A 8 -9.75 14.11 -20.12
CA LYS A 8 -8.37 14.49 -19.80
C LYS A 8 -8.21 14.98 -18.35
N LYS A 9 -9.17 15.76 -17.84
CA LYS A 9 -9.14 16.24 -16.45
C LYS A 9 -9.29 15.09 -15.45
N ASN A 10 -10.21 14.17 -15.70
CA ASN A 10 -10.40 13.01 -14.82
C ASN A 10 -9.17 12.09 -14.83
N ILE A 11 -8.57 11.83 -15.99
CA ILE A 11 -7.34 11.03 -16.06
C ILE A 11 -6.20 11.69 -15.29
N PHE A 12 -6.05 13.02 -15.39
CA PHE A 12 -5.03 13.75 -14.64
C PHE A 12 -5.23 13.67 -13.12
N LEU A 13 -6.48 13.83 -12.66
CA LEU A 13 -6.82 13.70 -11.24
C LEU A 13 -6.62 12.27 -10.74
N LEU A 14 -7.02 11.26 -11.52
CA LEU A 14 -6.81 9.85 -11.19
C LEU A 14 -5.31 9.50 -11.16
N GLY A 15 -4.50 10.09 -12.06
CA GLY A 15 -3.06 9.93 -12.02
C GLY A 15 -2.44 10.44 -10.73
N TRP A 16 -2.88 11.60 -10.24
CA TRP A 16 -2.47 12.10 -8.93
C TRP A 16 -2.94 11.22 -7.77
N THR A 17 -4.21 10.80 -7.76
CA THR A 17 -4.73 9.89 -6.74
C THR A 17 -3.97 8.56 -6.73
N SER A 18 -3.69 7.98 -7.91
CA SER A 18 -2.92 6.75 -8.05
C SER A 18 -1.48 6.91 -7.56
N PHE A 19 -0.86 8.06 -7.83
CA PHE A 19 0.49 8.34 -7.35
C PHE A 19 0.54 8.37 -5.82
N PHE A 20 -0.39 9.08 -5.18
CA PHE A 20 -0.44 9.13 -3.72
C PHE A 20 -0.79 7.77 -3.11
N GLU A 21 -1.62 6.98 -3.78
CA GLU A 21 -1.95 5.63 -3.32
C GLU A 21 -0.76 4.68 -3.39
N ASP A 22 0.02 4.72 -4.47
CA ASP A 22 1.24 3.92 -4.59
C ASP A 22 2.26 4.29 -3.51
N VAL A 23 2.46 5.59 -3.27
CA VAL A 23 3.34 6.07 -2.20
C VAL A 23 2.85 5.62 -0.82
N SER A 24 1.55 5.75 -0.54
CA SER A 24 0.96 5.43 0.77
C SER A 24 1.00 3.93 1.05
N SER A 25 0.63 3.11 0.07
CA SER A 25 0.63 1.66 0.19
C SER A 25 2.05 1.11 0.42
N GLN A 26 3.06 1.63 -0.28
CA GLN A 26 4.46 1.24 -0.06
C GLN A 26 4.99 1.65 1.32
N MET A 27 4.64 2.85 1.82
CA MET A 27 5.07 3.29 3.16
C MET A 27 4.51 2.40 4.27
N ASN A 28 3.29 1.87 4.09
CA ASN A 28 2.63 1.06 5.11
C ASN A 28 3.42 -0.22 5.46
N TYR A 29 4.11 -0.83 4.48
CA TYR A 29 4.97 -1.99 4.68
C TYR A 29 6.10 -1.73 5.69
N SER A 30 6.64 -0.51 5.75
CA SER A 30 7.72 -0.16 6.70
C SER A 30 7.19 0.39 8.03
N ILE A 31 6.08 1.14 8.00
CA ILE A 31 5.54 1.81 9.20
C ILE A 31 4.91 0.79 10.17
N LEU A 32 4.17 -0.20 9.66
CA LEU A 32 3.51 -1.21 10.49
C LEU A 32 4.47 -1.99 11.39
N PRO A 33 5.56 -2.61 10.89
CA PRO A 33 6.49 -3.34 11.75
C PRO A 33 7.19 -2.41 12.75
N LEU A 34 7.51 -1.16 12.36
CA LEU A 34 8.07 -0.17 13.28
C LEU A 34 7.10 0.21 14.39
N PHE A 35 5.82 0.36 14.09
CA PHE A 35 4.79 0.64 15.09
C PHE A 35 4.60 -0.53 16.05
N LEU A 36 4.50 -1.76 15.52
CA LEU A 36 4.38 -2.97 16.32
C LEU A 36 5.58 -3.13 17.28
N ALA A 37 6.80 -2.88 16.80
CA ALA A 37 8.00 -3.02 17.60
C ALA A 37 8.15 -1.89 18.65
N ASN A 38 7.99 -0.63 18.25
CA ASN A 38 8.39 0.52 19.08
C ASN A 38 7.25 1.05 19.95
N VAL A 39 6.00 0.96 19.50
CA VAL A 39 4.85 1.50 20.24
C VAL A 39 4.14 0.40 21.01
N LEU A 40 3.85 -0.71 20.35
CA LEU A 40 3.12 -1.83 20.97
C LEU A 40 4.03 -2.84 21.66
N GLY A 41 5.35 -2.77 21.46
CA GLY A 41 6.32 -3.65 22.12
C GLY A 41 6.21 -5.13 21.69
N VAL A 42 5.66 -5.39 20.50
CA VAL A 42 5.48 -6.75 19.97
C VAL A 42 6.85 -7.38 19.68
N ASN A 43 7.00 -8.65 20.04
CA ASN A 43 8.23 -9.41 19.78
C ASN A 43 8.49 -9.54 18.27
N LYS A 44 9.75 -9.35 17.85
CA LYS A 44 10.24 -9.50 16.48
C LYS A 44 9.84 -10.84 15.83
N ALA A 45 9.80 -11.94 16.59
CA ALA A 45 9.36 -13.24 16.07
C ALA A 45 7.90 -13.22 15.60
N PHE A 46 7.04 -12.50 16.32
CA PHE A 46 5.63 -12.35 15.97
C PHE A 46 5.43 -11.38 14.80
N ILE A 47 6.24 -10.32 14.73
CA ILE A 47 6.27 -9.39 13.59
C ILE A 47 6.66 -10.14 12.31
N GLY A 48 7.71 -10.97 12.36
CA GLY A 48 8.11 -11.79 11.23
C GLY A 48 7.05 -12.81 10.78
N LEU A 49 6.23 -13.32 11.71
CA LEU A 49 5.10 -14.17 11.36
C LEU A 49 4.01 -13.38 10.61
N ILE A 50 3.72 -12.14 11.04
CA ILE A 50 2.76 -11.26 10.36
C ILE A 50 3.27 -10.93 8.94
N GLU A 51 4.52 -10.52 8.81
CA GLU A 51 5.14 -10.22 7.50
C GLU A 51 5.13 -11.45 6.58
N GLY A 52 5.46 -12.63 7.10
CA GLY A 52 5.44 -13.87 6.31
C GLY A 52 4.04 -14.24 5.79
N ILE A 53 2.99 -14.06 6.60
CA ILE A 53 1.60 -14.30 6.16
C ILE A 53 1.20 -13.26 5.11
N ALA A 54 1.57 -11.99 5.31
CA ALA A 54 1.27 -10.93 4.37
C ALA A 54 1.94 -11.20 3.00
N GLU A 55 3.23 -11.54 2.99
CA GLU A 55 3.98 -11.82 1.76
C GLU A 55 3.49 -13.11 1.07
N THR A 56 3.12 -14.14 1.84
CA THR A 56 2.52 -15.36 1.28
C THR A 56 1.18 -15.03 0.61
N THR A 57 0.34 -14.23 1.25
CA THR A 57 -0.96 -13.81 0.72
C THR A 57 -0.79 -12.98 -0.55
N GLU A 58 0.14 -12.03 -0.53
CA GLU A 58 0.49 -11.21 -1.71
C GLU A 58 0.95 -12.11 -2.86
N SER A 59 1.91 -13.01 -2.61
CA SER A 59 2.44 -13.92 -3.62
C SER A 59 1.37 -14.86 -4.19
N PHE A 60 0.36 -15.24 -3.40
CA PHE A 60 -0.71 -16.13 -3.84
C PHE A 60 -1.76 -15.42 -4.71
N LEU A 61 -2.02 -14.14 -4.43
CA LEU A 61 -3.00 -13.32 -5.14
C LEU A 61 -2.43 -12.63 -6.38
N LYS A 62 -1.10 -12.60 -6.51
CA LYS A 62 -0.40 -12.05 -7.67
C LYS A 62 -0.71 -12.90 -8.91
N VAL A 63 -1.43 -12.34 -9.87
CA VAL A 63 -1.75 -12.92 -11.19
C VAL A 63 -0.81 -12.36 -12.26
#